data_AF-A0A7U1GFX2-F1
#
_entry.id   AF-A0A7U1GFX2-F1
#
_cell.length_a   1.000
_cell.length_b   1.000
_cell.length_c   1.000
_cell.angle_alpha   90.00
_cell.angle_beta   90.00
_cell.angle_gamma   90.00
#
_symmetry.space_group_name_H-M   'P 1'
#
loop_
_entity.id
_entity.type
_entity.pdbx_description
1 polymer ?
#
loop_
_entity_poly.entity_id
_entity_poly.type
_entity_poly.pdbx_seq_one_letter_code
_entity_poly.pdbx_strand_id
1 'polypeptide(L)'
;ILPSTLNPWFVTGFTDAEGSFMISFTKTSESRHGFRIRAIFQIELHKKDMELLNNIQAFFQVIGFRISTKNNCMALKARSLDDLQVIIAHFDKT
;
A
#
# COMPACT_ATOMS: atom_id res chain seq x y z
N ILE A 1 -2.84 16.45 -6.31
CA ILE A 1 -2.90 15.88 -4.94
C ILE A 1 -2.10 16.83 -4.06
N LEU A 2 -2.70 17.42 -3.02
CA LEU A 2 -1.98 18.29 -2.09
C LEU A 2 -1.05 17.42 -1.21
N PRO A 3 0.19 17.83 -0.92
CA PRO A 3 1.07 17.07 -0.04
C PRO A 3 0.44 16.98 1.35
N SER A 4 0.23 15.76 1.85
CA SER A 4 -0.23 15.56 3.23
C SER A 4 0.94 15.77 4.20
N THR A 5 0.67 16.43 5.32
CA THR A 5 1.67 16.76 6.35
C THR A 5 1.71 15.70 7.46
N LEU A 6 1.57 14.42 7.11
CA LEU A 6 1.69 13.35 8.10
C LEU A 6 3.13 13.27 8.62
N ASN A 7 3.29 13.12 9.93
CA ASN A 7 4.59 12.88 10.53
C ASN A 7 5.12 11.51 10.05
N PRO A 8 6.35 11.41 9.51
CA PRO A 8 6.92 10.14 9.06
C PRO A 8 6.86 9.04 10.13
N TRP A 9 7.14 9.36 11.40
CA TRP A 9 7.08 8.40 12.51
C TRP A 9 5.66 7.95 12.85
N PHE A 10 4.66 8.81 12.62
CA PHE A 10 3.26 8.40 12.71
C PHE A 10 2.94 7.37 11.64
N VAL A 11 3.36 7.60 10.39
CA VAL A 11 3.14 6.64 9.30
C VAL A 11 3.85 5.32 9.57
N THR A 12 5.08 5.36 10.10
CA THR A 12 5.83 4.16 10.51
C THR A 12 5.10 3.38 11.60
N GLY A 13 4.73 4.02 12.72
CA GLY A 13 4.02 3.34 13.81
C GLY A 13 2.62 2.87 13.42
N PHE A 14 1.91 3.62 12.57
CA PHE A 14 0.62 3.19 12.04
C PHE A 14 0.76 1.97 11.13
N THR A 15 1.81 1.95 10.29
CA THR A 15 2.10 0.79 9.43
C THR A 15 2.48 -0.44 10.24
N ASP A 16 3.16 -0.29 11.38
CA ASP A 16 3.47 -1.40 12.28
C ASP A 16 2.20 -2.08 12.83
N ALA A 17 1.14 -1.31 13.05
CA ALA A 17 -0.14 -1.83 13.53
C ALA A 17 -1.07 -2.35 12.43
N GLU A 18 -1.23 -1.61 11.33
CA GLU A 18 -2.28 -1.84 10.31
C GLU A 18 -1.74 -2.20 8.91
N GLY A 19 -0.41 -2.16 8.75
CA GLY A 19 0.28 -2.42 7.49
C GLY A 19 0.61 -3.88 7.26
N SER A 20 0.79 -4.23 5.99
CA SER A 20 1.13 -5.58 5.56
C SER A 20 2.04 -5.58 4.34
N PHE A 21 3.17 -6.27 4.46
CA PHE A 21 4.08 -6.58 3.35
C PHE A 21 3.90 -8.04 2.94
N MET A 22 3.53 -8.27 1.69
CA MET A 22 3.13 -9.60 1.20
C MET A 22 3.70 -9.91 -0.17
N ILE A 23 3.98 -11.19 -0.42
CA ILE A 23 4.23 -11.72 -1.76
C ILE A 23 3.01 -12.53 -2.20
N SER A 24 2.36 -12.10 -3.28
CA SER A 24 1.21 -12.81 -3.84
C SER A 24 1.60 -13.68 -5.03
N PHE A 25 1.02 -14.88 -5.09
CA PHE A 25 1.15 -15.81 -6.21
C PHE A 25 -0.20 -15.95 -6.88
N THR A 26 -0.30 -15.58 -8.16
CA THR A 26 -1.54 -15.72 -8.94
C THR A 26 -1.26 -16.62 -10.13
N LYS A 27 -2.03 -17.71 -10.28
CA LYS A 27 -1.94 -18.57 -11.47
C LYS A 27 -2.20 -17.76 -12.74
N THR A 28 -1.35 -17.93 -13.75
CA THR A 28 -1.54 -17.31 -15.07
C THR A 28 -0.82 -18.12 -16.15
N SER A 29 -1.45 -18.25 -17.31
CA SER A 29 -0.83 -18.83 -18.51
C SER A 29 0.18 -17.90 -19.18
N GLU A 30 0.18 -16.60 -18.85
CA GLU A 30 1.06 -15.61 -19.46
C GLU A 30 2.52 -15.69 -18.99
N SER A 31 2.77 -16.38 -17.88
CA SER A 31 4.13 -16.55 -17.35
C SER A 31 4.65 -17.94 -17.71
N ARG A 32 5.94 -18.04 -18.04
CA ARG A 32 6.62 -19.32 -18.31
C ARG A 32 6.47 -20.34 -17.18
N HIS A 33 6.38 -19.87 -15.93
CA HIS A 33 6.32 -20.72 -14.74
C HIS A 33 4.89 -20.96 -14.24
N GLY A 34 3.86 -20.49 -14.95
CA GLY A 34 2.44 -20.66 -14.57
C GLY A 34 1.95 -19.75 -13.44
N PHE A 35 2.80 -18.87 -12.89
CA PHE A 35 2.46 -17.94 -11.82
C PHE A 35 2.99 -16.54 -12.08
N ARG A 36 2.14 -15.55 -11.78
CA ARG A 36 2.53 -14.16 -11.60
C ARG A 36 2.81 -13.93 -10.13
N ILE A 37 4.04 -13.53 -9.84
CA ILE A 37 4.50 -13.19 -8.49
C ILE A 37 4.47 -11.67 -8.36
N ARG A 38 3.95 -11.14 -7.26
CA ARG A 38 3.95 -9.70 -6.97
C ARG A 38 4.25 -9.42 -5.52
N ALA A 39 5.20 -8.53 -5.26
CA ALA A 39 5.33 -7.86 -3.98
C ALA A 39 4.21 -6.83 -3.82
N ILE A 40 3.67 -6.74 -2.62
CA ILE A 40 2.53 -5.88 -2.28
C ILE A 40 2.79 -5.26 -0.91
N PHE A 41 2.68 -3.94 -0.85
CA PHE A 41 2.44 -3.25 0.41
C PHE A 41 0.96 -2.90 0.50
N GLN A 42 0.36 -3.09 1.66
CA GLN A 42 -1.06 -2.88 1.88
C GLN A 42 -1.34 -2.30 3.27
N ILE A 43 -2.29 -1.37 3.34
CA ILE A 43 -3.00 -1.00 4.57
C ILE A 43 -4.49 -1.20 4.30
N GLU A 44 -5.22 -1.88 5.19
CA GLU A 44 -6.66 -2.11 5.04
C GLU A 44 -7.40 -1.66 6.29
N LEU A 45 -8.32 -0.70 6.12
CA LEU A 45 -9.09 -0.11 7.21
C LEU A 45 -10.59 -0.20 6.93
N HIS A 46 -11.41 0.13 7.92
CA HIS A 46 -12.84 0.32 7.72
C HIS A 46 -13.11 1.55 6.83
N LYS A 47 -14.20 1.53 6.05
CA LYS A 47 -14.60 2.63 5.13
C LYS A 47 -14.72 4.00 5.81
N LYS A 48 -15.02 4.02 7.10
CA LYS A 48 -15.13 5.26 7.91
C LYS A 48 -13.79 6.02 7.97
N ASP A 49 -12.68 5.31 7.80
CA ASP A 49 -11.31 5.82 7.90
C ASP A 49 -10.70 6.11 6.51
N MET A 50 -11.55 6.27 5.48
CA MET A 50 -11.15 6.56 4.10
C MET A 50 -10.24 7.79 3.99
N GLU A 51 -10.52 8.84 4.76
CA GLU A 51 -9.72 10.06 4.74
C GLU A 51 -8.28 9.80 5.20
N LEU A 52 -8.09 8.96 6.24
CA LEU A 52 -6.77 8.56 6.70
C LEU A 52 -6.01 7.78 5.62
N LEU A 53 -6.68 6.84 4.95
CA LEU A 53 -6.06 6.12 3.82
C LEU A 53 -5.63 7.07 2.70
N ASN A 54 -6.45 8.05 2.35
CA ASN A 54 -6.12 9.06 1.33
C ASN A 54 -4.94 9.95 1.77
N ASN A 55 -4.85 10.28 3.06
CA ASN A 55 -3.74 11.06 3.60
C ASN A 55 -2.42 10.26 3.57
N ILE A 56 -2.45 8.97 3.89
CA ILE A 56 -1.29 8.08 3.76
C ILE A 56 -0.92 7.89 2.28
N GLN A 57 -1.92 7.79 1.40
CA GLN A 57 -1.72 7.77 -0.05
C GLN A 57 -0.91 8.97 -0.53
N ALA A 58 -1.35 10.17 -0.13
CA ALA A 58 -0.71 11.42 -0.48
C ALA A 58 0.68 11.57 0.15
N PHE A 59 0.89 11.04 1.35
CA PHE A 59 2.18 11.05 2.06
C PHE A 59 3.24 10.32 1.25
N PHE A 60 2.93 9.11 0.78
CA PHE A 60 3.83 8.33 -0.06
C PHE A 60 3.93 8.88 -1.49
N GLN A 61 3.02 9.76 -1.93
CA GLN A 61 2.98 10.28 -3.30
C GLN A 61 2.87 9.20 -4.39
N VAL A 62 2.36 8.02 -4.04
CA VAL A 62 2.29 6.89 -4.98
C VAL A 62 0.92 6.77 -5.65
N ILE A 63 0.91 6.25 -6.88
CA ILE A 63 -0.23 6.34 -7.81
C ILE A 63 -1.04 5.03 -7.83
N GLY A 64 -0.38 3.88 -7.62
CA GLY A 64 -0.93 2.55 -7.89
C GLY A 64 -1.90 2.00 -6.84
N PHE A 65 -2.64 2.85 -6.14
CA PHE A 65 -3.56 2.41 -5.10
C PHE A 65 -4.91 1.99 -5.67
N ARG A 66 -5.23 0.70 -5.50
CA ARG A 66 -6.57 0.18 -5.79
C ARG A 66 -7.38 0.10 -4.52
N ILE A 67 -8.36 1.00 -4.38
CA ILE A 67 -9.40 0.88 -3.36
C ILE A 67 -10.27 -0.33 -3.72
N SER A 68 -10.10 -1.43 -2.99
CA SER A 68 -11.04 -2.55 -3.01
C SER A 68 -12.06 -2.33 -1.91
N THR A 69 -13.33 -2.12 -2.28
CA THR A 69 -14.42 -2.10 -1.30
C THR A 69 -14.99 -3.50 -1.16
N LYS A 70 -14.70 -4.17 -0.05
CA LYS A 70 -15.36 -5.41 0.36
C LYS A 70 -15.67 -5.35 1.84
N ASN A 71 -16.83 -5.85 2.26
CA ASN A 71 -17.19 -6.01 3.67
C ASN A 71 -16.97 -4.75 4.54
N ASN A 72 -17.36 -3.57 4.04
CA ASN A 72 -17.12 -2.28 4.70
C ASN A 72 -15.67 -1.92 4.99
N CYS A 73 -14.71 -2.61 4.37
CA CYS A 73 -13.30 -2.25 4.39
C CYS A 73 -12.88 -1.59 3.07
N MET A 74 -11.77 -0.87 3.16
CA MET A 74 -11.05 -0.25 2.06
C MET A 74 -9.57 -0.57 2.24
N ALA A 75 -8.94 -0.97 1.14
CA ALA A 75 -7.51 -1.28 1.16
C ALA A 75 -6.75 -0.34 0.23
N LEU A 76 -5.68 0.22 0.76
CA LEU A 76 -4.63 0.94 0.06
C LEU A 76 -3.56 -0.09 -0.32
N LYS A 77 -3.41 -0.42 -1.61
CA LYS A 77 -2.46 -1.46 -2.08
C LYS A 77 -1.48 -0.95 -3.14
N ALA A 78 -0.19 -0.90 -2.84
CA ALA A 78 0.88 -0.59 -3.78
C ALA A 78 1.47 -1.89 -4.38
N ARG A 79 1.71 -1.91 -5.70
CA ARG A 79 2.17 -3.12 -6.42
C ARG A 79 3.18 -2.86 -7.55
N SER A 80 3.31 -1.62 -8.02
CA SER A 80 4.35 -1.29 -9.01
C SER A 80 5.70 -1.23 -8.32
N LEU A 81 6.77 -1.45 -9.07
CA LEU A 81 8.13 -1.32 -8.53
C LEU A 81 8.39 0.12 -8.09
N ASP A 82 7.93 1.10 -8.86
CA ASP A 82 8.09 2.53 -8.56
C ASP A 82 7.42 2.89 -7.21
N ASP A 83 6.19 2.44 -6.98
CA ASP A 83 5.49 2.72 -5.72
C ASP A 83 6.20 2.04 -4.54
N LEU A 84 6.63 0.78 -4.72
CA LEU A 84 7.31 0.02 -3.67
C LEU A 84 8.68 0.62 -3.34
N GLN A 85 9.41 1.17 -4.30
CA GLN A 85 10.68 1.85 -4.05
C GLN A 85 10.49 3.07 -3.14
N VAL A 86 9.44 3.86 -3.35
CA VAL A 86 9.15 5.01 -2.48
C VAL A 86 8.81 4.55 -1.06
N ILE A 87 8.03 3.48 -0.92
CA ILE A 87 7.68 2.91 0.38
C ILE A 87 8.93 2.38 1.10
N ILE A 88 9.77 1.60 0.42
CA ILE A 88 11.03 1.08 1.00
C ILE A 88 11.94 2.24 1.44
N ALA A 89 12.09 3.26 0.60
CA ALA A 89 12.94 4.42 0.92
C ALA A 89 12.45 5.22 2.16
N HIS A 90 11.17 5.15 2.52
CA HIS A 90 10.65 5.68 3.79
C HIS A 90 11.15 4.84 4.96
N PHE A 91 10.92 3.52 4.92
CA PHE A 91 11.27 2.61 6.02
C PHE A 91 12.78 2.39 6.20
N ASP A 92 13.61 2.69 5.20
CA ASP A 92 15.08 2.67 5.35
C ASP A 92 15.60 3.88 6.15
N LYS A 93 14.79 4.95 6.30
CA LYS A 93 15.19 6.22 6.94
C LYS A 93 14.53 6.45 8.30
N THR A 94 13.52 5.64 8.64
CA THR A 94 12.77 5.70 9.90
C THR A 94 12.86 4.35 10.60
#